data_AF-A0A8B9DN90-F1
#
_entry.id   AF-A0A8B9DN90-F1
#
_cell.length_a   1.000
_cell.length_b   1.000
_cell.length_c   1.000
_cell.angle_alpha   90.00
_cell.angle_beta   90.00
_cell.angle_gamma   90.00
#
_symmetry.space_group_name_H-M   'P 1'
#
loop_
_entity.id
_entity.type
_entity.pdbx_description
1 polymer ?
#
loop_
_entity_poly.entity_id
_entity_poly.type
_entity_poly.pdbx_seq_one_letter_code
_entity_poly.pdbx_strand_id
1 'polypeptide(L)' 'MCRICHEGSSQEDLLSPCECTGTLGTIHRSCLEHWLSSSNTSYCELCHFRFAVERKPRPLVEVSTRGTSPRAQ' A
#
# COMPACT_ATOMS: atom_id res chain seq x y z
N MET A 1 2.64 -18.36 4.88
CA MET A 1 1.35 -18.03 5.51
C MET A 1 1.33 -16.54 5.78
N CYS A 2 0.44 -15.81 5.12
CA CYS A 2 0.36 -14.35 5.18
C CYS A 2 -0.02 -13.85 6.58
N ARG A 3 0.71 -12.87 7.13
CA ARG A 3 0.39 -12.35 8.48
C ARG A 3 -0.89 -11.51 8.59
N ILE A 4 -1.52 -11.17 7.46
CA ILE A 4 -2.72 -10.31 7.42
C ILE A 4 -3.99 -11.16 7.29
N CYS A 5 -4.03 -12.05 6.30
CA CYS A 5 -5.19 -12.92 6.08
C CYS A 5 -5.04 -14.31 6.73
N HIS A 6 -3.87 -14.65 7.26
CA HIS A 6 -3.57 -15.96 7.84
C HIS A 6 -3.74 -17.13 6.85
N GLU A 7 -3.58 -16.89 5.54
CA GLU A 7 -3.65 -17.93 4.52
C GLU A 7 -2.28 -18.19 3.87
N GLY A 8 -2.00 -19.43 3.52
CA GLY A 8 -0.73 -19.84 2.89
C GLY A 8 -0.84 -20.29 1.43
N SER A 9 -2.07 -20.48 0.94
CA SER A 9 -2.37 -21.15 -0.33
C SER A 9 -3.17 -20.25 -1.26
N SER A 10 -2.83 -18.96 -1.32
CA SER A 10 -3.44 -18.04 -2.29
C SER A 10 -2.74 -18.18 -3.65
N GLN A 11 -3.45 -17.85 -4.72
CA GLN A 11 -2.90 -17.83 -6.09
C GLN A 11 -1.86 -16.70 -6.30
N GLU A 12 -1.76 -15.78 -5.35
CA GLU A 12 -0.80 -14.67 -5.35
C GLU A 12 0.50 -15.02 -4.62
N ASP A 13 1.61 -14.45 -5.08
CA ASP A 13 2.92 -14.58 -4.44
C ASP A 13 2.95 -13.93 -3.04
N LEU A 14 3.57 -14.64 -2.09
CA LEU A 14 3.92 -14.07 -0.79
C LEU A 14 5.24 -13.30 -0.92
N LEU A 15 5.19 -12.03 -0.57
CA LEU A 15 6.34 -11.13 -0.57
C LEU A 15 6.92 -11.01 0.83
N SER A 16 8.21 -10.69 0.90
CA SER A 16 8.91 -10.34 2.14
C SER A 16 9.27 -8.87 2.14
N PRO A 17 8.34 -7.95 2.48
CA PRO A 17 8.60 -6.53 2.34
C PRO A 17 9.53 -5.99 3.46
N CYS A 18 9.80 -6.76 4.50
CA CYS A 18 10.70 -6.41 5.59
C CYS A 18 11.60 -7.59 5.98
N GLU A 19 12.58 -7.34 6.87
CA GLU A 19 13.51 -8.37 7.36
C GLU A 19 12.94 -9.28 8.46
N CYS A 20 11.63 -9.24 8.71
CA CYS A 20 11.02 -10.15 9.68
C CYS A 20 11.18 -11.61 9.22
N THR A 21 11.57 -12.50 10.13
CA THR A 21 11.75 -13.91 9.82
C THR A 21 10.44 -14.69 9.95
N GLY A 22 10.26 -15.71 9.11
CA GLY A 22 9.10 -16.59 9.15
C GLY A 22 7.81 -15.94 8.63
N THR A 23 6.67 -16.32 9.21
CA THR A 23 5.34 -15.87 8.76
C THR A 23 5.10 -14.37 8.96
N LEU A 24 5.83 -13.74 9.88
CA LEU A 24 5.75 -12.29 10.16
C LEU A 24 6.31 -11.45 9.01
N GLY A 25 7.28 -11.98 8.26
CA GLY A 25 7.83 -11.35 7.06
C GLY A 25 7.02 -11.62 5.81
N THR A 26 6.21 -12.68 5.78
CA THR A 26 5.50 -13.07 4.55
C THR A 26 4.11 -12.45 4.47
N ILE A 27 3.84 -11.68 3.42
CA ILE A 27 2.55 -11.00 3.18
C ILE A 27 2.19 -11.10 1.70
N HIS A 28 0.92 -11.37 1.38
CA HIS A 28 0.46 -11.30 -0.01
C HIS A 28 0.54 -9.87 -0.55
N ARG A 29 0.82 -9.73 -1.85
CA ARG A 29 0.83 -8.43 -2.51
C ARG A 29 -0.43 -7.61 -2.24
N SER A 30 -1.62 -8.18 -2.47
CA SER A 30 -2.90 -7.50 -2.22
C SER A 30 -3.12 -7.12 -0.76
N CYS A 31 -2.69 -7.97 0.18
CA CYS A 31 -2.80 -7.67 1.61
C CYS A 31 -1.87 -6.52 2.01
N LEU A 32 -0.65 -6.48 1.47
CA LEU A 32 0.31 -5.41 1.71
C LEU A 32 -0.20 -4.08 1.14
N GLU A 33 -0.74 -4.08 -0.08
CA GLU A 33 -1.32 -2.89 -0.71
C GLU A 33 -2.49 -2.33 0.14
N HIS A 34 -3.41 -3.19 0.58
CA HIS A 34 -4.49 -2.80 1.50
C HIS A 34 -3.95 -2.25 2.82
N TRP A 35 -2.96 -2.92 3.41
CA TRP A 35 -2.39 -2.50 4.68
C TRP A 35 -1.69 -1.13 4.56
N LEU A 36 -0.96 -0.88 3.47
CA LEU A 36 -0.31 0.42 3.21
C LEU A 36 -1.33 1.52 2.96
N SER A 37 -2.47 1.19 2.34
CA SER A 37 -3.57 2.12 2.15
C SER A 37 -4.24 2.51 3.48
N SER A 38 -4.32 1.58 4.44
CA SER A 38 -4.98 1.81 5.72
C SER A 38 -4.05 2.33 6.83
N SER A 39 -2.82 1.86 6.89
CA SER A 39 -1.90 2.13 8.01
C SER A 39 -1.14 3.44 7.86
N ASN A 40 -1.18 4.06 6.68
CA ASN A 40 -0.52 5.34 6.35
C ASN A 40 0.99 5.40 6.70
N THR A 41 1.60 4.24 6.97
CA THR A 41 3.01 4.04 7.31
C THR A 41 3.67 3.17 6.26
N SER A 42 4.99 3.37 6.08
CA SER A 42 5.82 2.67 5.10
C SER A 42 6.91 1.82 5.74
N TYR A 43 6.75 1.51 7.04
CA TYR A 43 7.73 0.81 7.85
C TYR A 43 7.07 -0.34 8.60
N CYS A 44 7.81 -1.42 8.79
CA CYS A 44 7.35 -2.54 9.60
C CYS A 44 7.23 -2.13 11.07
N GLU A 45 6.09 -2.41 11.70
CA GLU A 45 5.86 -2.12 13.13
C GLU A 45 6.69 -3.02 14.07
N LEU A 46 7.30 -4.09 13.55
CA LEU A 46 8.06 -5.06 14.35
C LEU A 46 9.57 -4.81 14.25
N CYS A 47 10.10 -4.76 13.03
CA CYS A 47 11.54 -4.57 12.80
C CYS A 47 11.91 -3.13 12.41
N HIS A 48 10.93 -2.23 12.27
CA HIS A 48 11.11 -0.85 11.80
C HIS A 48 11.81 -0.70 10.44
N PHE A 49 11.98 -1.81 9.71
CA PHE A 49 12.52 -1.80 8.36
C PHE A 49 11.55 -1.12 7.40
N ARG A 50 12.07 -0.29 6.50
CA ARG A 50 11.27 0.37 5.48
C ARG A 50 10.83 -0.67 4.46
N PHE A 51 9.54 -0.77 4.22
CA PHE A 51 9.05 -1.75 3.25
C PHE A 51 9.67 -1.48 1.87
N ALA A 52 10.16 -2.54 1.21
CA ALA A 52 10.76 -2.48 -0.13
C ALA A 52 9.67 -2.34 -1.23
N VAL A 53 8.80 -1.35 -1.07
CA VAL A 53 7.64 -1.11 -1.94
C VAL A 53 7.62 0.36 -2.36
N GLU A 54 7.54 0.60 -3.67
CA GLU A 54 7.27 1.93 -4.20
C GLU A 54 5.77 2.21 -4.12
N ARG A 55 5.37 3.07 -3.18
CA ARG A 55 4.03 3.66 -3.21
C ARG A 55 4.01 4.64 -4.37
N LYS A 56 3.46 4.25 -5.52
CA LYS A 56 3.11 5.21 -6.57
C LYS A 56 1.91 6.00 -6.06
N PRO A 57 2.03 7.28 -5.68
CA PRO A 57 0.83 8.07 -5.42
C PRO A 57 -0.02 7.99 -6.69
N ARG A 58 -1.34 7.81 -6.55
CA ARG A 58 -2.24 7.98 -7.69
C ARG A 58 -1.92 9.36 -8.27
N PRO A 59 -1.48 9.46 -9.54
CA PRO A 59 -1.22 10.76 -10.14
C PRO A 59 -2.51 11.54 -9.94
N LEU A 60 -2.39 12.69 -9.30
CA LEU A 60 -3.47 13.64 -9.13
C LEU A 60 -3.86 14.04 -10.55
N VAL A 61 -4.80 13.31 -11.15
CA VAL A 61 -5.41 13.74 -12.40
C VAL A 61 -5.96 15.12 -12.12
N GLU A 62 -5.40 16.06 -12.86
CA GLU A 62 -5.52 17.50 -12.68
C GLU A 62 -6.97 17.91 -12.45
N VAL A 63 -7.20 18.61 -11.33
CA VAL A 63 -8.38 19.46 -11.15
C VAL A 63 -8.25 20.66 -12.09
N SER A 64 -8.41 20.43 -13.39
CA SER A 64 -8.55 21.51 -14.37
C SER A 64 -9.96 22.10 -14.27
N THR A 65 -10.08 23.08 -13.38
CA THR A 65 -10.74 24.36 -13.64
C THR A 65 -11.89 24.33 -14.67
N ARG A 66 -13.12 24.07 -14.22
CA ARG A 66 -14.28 24.81 -14.75
C ARG A 66 -14.48 25.97 -13.78
N GLY A 67 -13.70 27.03 -13.89
CA GLY A 67 -14.00 28.06 -14.87
C GLY A 67 -15.07 28.96 -14.26
N THR A 68 -14.63 29.88 -13.39
CA THR A 68 -15.41 31.04 -12.96
C THR A 68 -15.98 31.70 -14.21
N SER A 69 -17.30 31.73 -14.35
CA SER A 69 -17.96 32.49 -15.41
C SER A 69 -18.24 33.90 -14.87
N PRO A 70 -17.53 34.96 -15.33
CA PRO A 70 -18.06 36.30 -15.19
C PRO A 70 -19.08 36.51 -16.32
N ARG A 71 -20.37 36.33 -16.01
CA ARG A 71 -21.45 36.99 -16.75
C ARG A 71 -22.04 38.04 -15.83
N ALA A 72 -21.79 39.34 -16.00
CA ALA A 72 -22.15 40.21 -17.12
C ALA A 72 -23.67 40.37 -17.31
N GLN A 73 -24.31 41.12 -16.40
CA GLN A 73 -25.02 42.39 -16.65
C GLN A 73 -25.56 42.95 -15.34
#